data_AF-A0AAT9HMJ7-F1
#
_entry.id   AF-A0AAT9HMJ7-F1
#
_cell.length_a   1.000
_cell.length_b   1.000
_cell.length_c   1.000
_cell.angle_alpha   90.00
_cell.angle_beta   90.00
_cell.angle_gamma   90.00
#
_symmetry.space_group_name_H-M   'P 1'
#
loop_
_entity.id
_entity.type
_entity.pdbx_description
1 polymer ?
#
loop_
_entity_poly.entity_id
_entity_poly.type
_entity_poly.pdbx_seq_one_letter_code
_entity_poly.pdbx_strand_id
1 'polypeptide(L)'
;MSVQSSEKNPSRKQRLQEKQRRQLAVVDTVDKAEAKVRKAEFELAGAVAEAVQVFGDDQAASEGLDMSVEVIRRLVGMAQEEAAGSDDVAGAL
;
A
#
# COMPACT_ATOMS: atom_id res chain seq x y z
N MET A 1 -12.84 41.85 31.51
CA MET A 1 -13.44 40.50 31.50
C MET A 1 -12.41 39.51 30.97
N SER A 2 -11.44 39.08 31.79
CA SER A 2 -10.47 38.06 31.37
C SER A 2 -11.07 36.69 31.64
N VAL A 3 -11.38 35.96 30.57
CA VAL A 3 -11.82 34.57 30.63
C VAL A 3 -10.64 33.76 31.17
N GLN A 4 -10.64 33.50 32.47
CA GLN A 4 -9.67 32.61 33.08
C GLN A 4 -9.95 31.21 32.53
N SER A 5 -9.16 30.83 31.52
CA SER A 5 -9.05 29.47 31.04
C SER A 5 -8.54 28.62 32.20
N SER A 6 -9.46 28.13 33.02
CA SER A 6 -9.18 27.19 34.08
C SER A 6 -8.46 26.01 33.42
N GLU A 7 -7.17 25.85 33.72
CA GLU A 7 -6.32 24.72 33.34
C GLU A 7 -6.88 23.45 34.00
N LYS A 8 -8.05 23.02 33.51
CA LYS A 8 -8.73 21.82 33.95
C LYS A 8 -7.96 20.67 33.37
N ASN A 9 -7.13 20.06 34.21
CA ASN A 9 -6.59 18.73 33.99
C ASN A 9 -7.66 17.85 33.30
N PRO A 10 -7.40 17.31 32.10
CA PRO A 10 -8.43 16.67 31.29
C PRO A 10 -9.09 15.56 32.09
N SER A 11 -10.43 15.54 32.05
CA SER A 11 -11.25 14.57 32.77
C SER A 11 -10.84 13.13 32.41
N ARG A 12 -11.00 12.16 33.33
CA ARG A 12 -10.74 10.73 33.05
C ARG A 12 -11.36 10.26 31.73
N LYS A 13 -12.56 10.75 31.39
CA LYS A 13 -13.24 10.44 30.12
C LYS A 13 -12.53 11.06 28.90
N GLN A 14 -12.06 12.30 29.00
CA GLN A 14 -11.32 12.97 27.94
C GLN A 14 -9.96 12.29 27.69
N ARG A 15 -9.24 11.92 28.75
CA ARG A 15 -7.98 11.16 28.63
C ARG A 15 -8.20 9.79 27.99
N LEU A 16 -9.29 9.10 28.34
CA LEU A 16 -9.64 7.81 27.74
C LEU A 16 -9.99 7.95 26.26
N GLN A 17 -10.81 8.94 25.90
CA GLN A 17 -11.21 9.21 24.51
C GLN A 17 -10.01 9.61 23.66
N GLU A 18 -9.11 10.45 24.20
CA GLU A 18 -7.89 10.83 23.50
C GLU A 18 -6.96 9.63 23.29
N LYS A 19 -6.86 8.73 24.28
CA LYS A 19 -6.10 7.48 24.13
C LYS A 19 -6.70 6.58 23.04
N GLN A 20 -8.02 6.43 22.99
CA GLN A 20 -8.72 5.68 21.94
C GLN A 20 -8.53 6.32 20.55
N ARG A 21 -8.67 7.65 20.45
CA ARG A 21 -8.45 8.39 19.21
C ARG A 21 -7.02 8.21 18.69
N ARG A 22 -6.02 8.27 19.57
CA ARG A 22 -4.61 8.05 19.19
C ARG A 22 -4.37 6.61 18.72
N GLN A 23 -5.00 5.61 19.35
CA GLN A 23 -4.90 4.22 18.92
C GLN A 23 -5.52 4.01 17.53
N LEU A 24 -6.73 4.52 17.30
CA LEU A 24 -7.38 4.47 15.99
C LEU A 24 -6.56 5.17 14.91
N ALA A 25 -6.00 6.35 15.21
CA ALA A 25 -5.17 7.09 14.26
C ALA A 25 -3.91 6.31 13.85
N VAL A 26 -3.30 5.53 14.75
CA VAL A 26 -2.14 4.70 14.42
C VAL A 26 -2.54 3.58 13.45
N VAL A 27 -3.65 2.89 13.71
CA VAL A 27 -4.16 1.84 12.81
C VAL A 27 -4.47 2.42 11.43
N ASP A 28 -5.19 3.55 11.36
CA ASP A 28 -5.49 4.22 10.10
C ASP A 28 -4.22 4.61 9.31
N THR A 29 -3.15 5.01 10.01
CA THR A 29 -1.88 5.35 9.35
C THR A 29 -1.15 4.13 8.82
N VAL A 30 -1.21 3.01 9.54
CA VAL A 30 -0.62 1.73 9.08
C VAL A 30 -1.41 1.22 7.88
N ASP A 31 -2.74 1.19 7.94
CA ASP A 31 -3.59 0.76 6.83
C ASP A 31 -3.33 1.59 5.56
N LYS A 32 -3.18 2.91 5.70
CA LYS A 32 -2.82 3.80 4.58
C LYS A 32 -1.42 3.54 4.05
N ALA A 33 -0.46 3.23 4.91
CA ALA A 33 0.89 2.89 4.49
C ALA A 33 0.90 1.55 3.74
N GLU A 34 0.21 0.54 4.25
CA GLU A 34 0.06 -0.76 3.60
C GLU A 34 -0.64 -0.63 2.24
N ALA A 35 -1.70 0.17 2.14
CA ALA A 35 -2.36 0.42 0.86
C ALA A 35 -1.42 1.06 -0.17
N LYS A 36 -0.56 1.99 0.26
CA LYS A 36 0.47 2.59 -0.61
C LYS A 36 1.54 1.59 -1.03
N VAL A 37 1.99 0.73 -0.11
CA VAL A 37 2.97 -0.31 -0.40
C VAL A 37 2.41 -1.30 -1.43
N ARG A 38 1.17 -1.78 -1.24
CA ARG A 38 0.52 -2.65 -2.24
C ARG A 38 0.42 -1.98 -3.60
N LYS A 39 0.00 -0.70 -3.66
CA LYS A 39 -0.07 0.05 -4.93
C LYS A 39 1.30 0.13 -5.61
N ALA A 40 2.35 0.45 -4.86
CA ALA A 40 3.71 0.50 -5.39
C ALA A 40 4.22 -0.87 -5.85
N GLU A 41 3.85 -1.95 -5.14
CA GLU A 41 4.18 -3.33 -5.53
C GLU A 41 3.49 -3.72 -6.85
N PHE A 42 2.23 -3.32 -7.05
CA PHE A 42 1.53 -3.54 -8.32
C PHE A 42 2.11 -2.70 -9.46
N GLU A 43 2.44 -1.43 -9.23
CA GLU A 43 3.09 -0.59 -10.25
C GLU A 43 4.46 -1.16 -10.64
N LEU A 44 5.23 -1.66 -9.65
CA LEU A 44 6.49 -2.36 -9.90
C LEU A 44 6.26 -3.64 -10.72
N ALA A 45 5.26 -4.44 -10.36
CA ALA A 45 4.92 -5.66 -11.08
C ALA A 45 4.57 -5.39 -12.55
N GLY A 46 3.77 -4.35 -12.82
CA GLY A 46 3.45 -3.89 -14.18
C GLY A 46 4.70 -3.45 -14.94
N ALA A 47 5.55 -2.62 -14.34
CA ALA A 47 6.79 -2.17 -14.97
C ALA A 47 7.76 -3.33 -15.27
N VAL A 48 7.84 -4.34 -14.40
CA VAL A 48 8.64 -5.55 -14.64
C VAL A 48 8.04 -6.39 -15.76
N ALA A 49 6.72 -6.53 -15.84
CA ALA A 49 6.06 -7.23 -16.94
C ALA A 49 6.28 -6.54 -18.29
N GLU A 50 6.25 -5.21 -18.33
CA GLU A 50 6.63 -4.42 -19.51
C GLU A 50 8.10 -4.61 -19.86
N ALA A 51 9.00 -4.58 -18.88
CA ALA A 51 10.42 -4.83 -19.10
C ALA A 51 10.64 -6.23 -19.70
N VAL A 52 10.00 -7.28 -19.17
CA VAL A 52 10.07 -8.63 -19.74
C VAL A 52 9.59 -8.67 -21.18
N GLN A 53 8.51 -7.96 -21.52
CA GLN A 53 8.07 -7.86 -22.93
C GLN A 53 9.09 -7.15 -23.83
N VAL A 54 9.77 -6.12 -23.32
CA VAL A 54 10.81 -5.38 -24.06
C VAL A 54 12.08 -6.21 -24.24
N PHE A 55 12.50 -6.94 -23.21
CA PHE A 55 13.69 -7.81 -23.25
C PHE A 55 13.42 -9.15 -23.95
N GLY A 56 12.16 -9.57 -24.03
CA GLY A 56 11.69 -10.76 -24.77
C GLY A 56 11.70 -12.06 -23.96
N ASP A 57 12.48 -12.14 -22.89
CA ASP A 57 12.51 -13.31 -22.00
C ASP A 57 12.83 -12.93 -20.54
N ASP A 58 12.48 -13.83 -19.61
CA ASP A 58 12.68 -13.63 -18.16
C ASP A 58 14.16 -13.52 -17.76
N GLN A 59 15.06 -14.18 -18.50
CA GLN A 59 16.49 -14.27 -18.18
C GLN A 59 17.22 -12.97 -18.61
N ALA A 60 16.92 -12.45 -19.78
CA ALA A 60 17.37 -11.17 -20.30
C ALA A 60 16.83 -10.01 -19.46
N ALA A 61 15.58 -10.10 -18.99
CA ALA A 61 15.05 -9.14 -18.03
C ALA A 61 15.74 -9.23 -16.67
N SER A 62 16.11 -10.43 -16.21
CA SER A 62 16.87 -10.65 -14.97
C SER A 62 18.23 -9.98 -15.02
N GLU A 63 18.93 -10.10 -16.15
CA GLU A 63 20.21 -9.42 -16.38
C GLU A 63 20.04 -7.90 -16.54
N GLY A 64 18.99 -7.46 -17.25
CA GLY A 64 18.72 -6.04 -17.50
C GLY A 64 18.24 -5.26 -16.27
N LEU A 65 17.52 -5.91 -15.35
CA LEU A 65 17.00 -5.31 -14.12
C LEU A 65 17.90 -5.55 -12.90
N ASP A 66 18.94 -6.40 -13.02
CA ASP A 66 19.78 -6.86 -11.91
C ASP A 66 18.94 -7.47 -10.76
N MET A 67 17.98 -8.32 -11.14
CA MET A 67 17.04 -8.99 -10.23
C MET A 67 17.07 -10.48 -10.47
N SER A 68 16.72 -11.29 -9.47
CA SER A 68 16.63 -12.74 -9.70
C SER A 68 15.42 -13.08 -10.58
N VAL A 69 15.59 -14.11 -11.42
CA VAL A 69 14.52 -14.65 -12.28
C VAL A 69 13.28 -15.05 -11.46
N GLU A 70 13.47 -15.55 -10.24
CA GLU A 70 12.38 -15.91 -9.33
C GLU A 70 11.54 -14.68 -8.94
N VAL A 71 12.18 -13.53 -8.69
CA VAL A 71 11.49 -12.29 -8.36
C VAL A 71 10.75 -11.76 -9.58
N ILE A 72 11.36 -11.82 -10.77
CA ILE A 72 10.69 -11.42 -12.02
C ILE A 72 9.46 -12.27 -12.27
N ARG A 73 9.56 -13.59 -12.21
CA ARG A 73 8.42 -14.48 -12.41
C ARG A 73 7.29 -14.23 -11.41
N ARG A 74 7.64 -13.98 -10.15
CA ARG A 74 6.65 -13.64 -9.12
C ARG A 74 5.94 -12.32 -9.43
N LEU A 75 6.68 -11.29 -9.84
CA LEU A 75 6.12 -9.97 -10.18
C LEU A 75 5.27 -10.03 -11.45
N VAL A 76 5.73 -10.75 -12.48
CA VAL A 76 4.94 -10.97 -13.71
C VAL A 76 3.64 -11.72 -13.40
N GLY A 77 3.69 -12.76 -12.58
CA GLY A 77 2.49 -13.47 -12.12
C GLY A 77 1.52 -12.55 -11.39
N MET A 78 2.03 -11.69 -10.49
CA MET A 78 1.22 -10.72 -9.75
C MET A 78 0.57 -9.67 -10.67
N ALA A 79 1.28 -9.20 -11.70
CA ALA A 79 0.72 -8.28 -12.70
C ALA A 79 -0.39 -8.93 -13.53
N GLN A 80 -0.26 -10.23 -13.85
CA GLN A 80 -1.31 -10.98 -14.55
C GLN A 80 -2.55 -11.22 -13.69
N GLU A 81 -2.37 -11.50 -12.40
CA GLU A 81 -3.48 -11.64 -11.44
C GLU A 81 -4.24 -10.32 -11.23
N GLU A 82 -3.54 -9.18 -11.20
CA GLU A 82 -4.17 -7.86 -11.12
C GLU A 82 -4.97 -7.51 -12.38
N ALA A 83 -4.41 -7.78 -13.56
CA ALA A 83 -5.13 -7.62 -14.82
C ALA A 83 -6.38 -8.50 -14.91
N ALA A 84 -6.31 -9.74 -14.41
CA ALA A 84 -7.45 -10.66 -14.37
C ALA A 84 -8.49 -10.28 -13.29
N GLY A 85 -8.07 -9.76 -12.15
CA GLY A 85 -8.95 -9.29 -11.07
C GLY A 85 -9.63 -7.95 -11.37
N SER A 86 -9.01 -7.10 -12.20
CA SER A 86 -9.62 -5.84 -12.66
C SER A 86 -10.83 -6.06 -13.56
N ASP A 87 -10.93 -7.20 -14.24
CA ASP A 87 -12.06 -7.52 -15.12
C ASP A 87 -13.32 -7.93 -14.31
N ASP A 88 -13.15 -8.36 -13.06
CA ASP A 88 -14.26 -8.78 -12.17
C ASP A 88 -14.90 -7.60 -11.41
N VAL A 89 -14.19 -6.46 -11.28
CA VAL A 89 -14.71 -5.26 -10.61
C VAL A 89 -15.57 -4.39 -11.55
N ALA A 90 -15.43 -4.55 -12.87
CA ALA A 90 -16.21 -3.80 -13.86
C ALA A 90 -17.68 -4.30 -14.01
N GLY A 91 -18.05 -5.43 -13.38
CA GLY A 91 -19.37 -6.04 -13.48
C GLY A 91 -20.34 -5.74 -12.31
N ALA A 92 -19.95 -4.91 -11.34
CA ALA A 92 -20.71 -4.72 -10.09
C ALA A 92 -21.22 -3.28 -9.83
N LEU A 93 -21.57 -2.53 -10.88
CA LEU A 93 -22.27 -1.24 -10.77
C LEU A 93 -23.59 -1.24 -11.54
#